data_AF-A0A8T4QB59-F1
#
_entry.id   AF-A0A8T4QB59-F1
#
_cell.length_a   1.000
_cell.length_b   1.000
_cell.length_c   1.000
_cell.angle_alpha   90.00
_cell.angle_beta   90.00
_cell.angle_gamma   90.00
#
_symmetry.space_group_name_H-M   'P 1'
#
loop_
_entity.id
_entity.type
_entity.pdbx_description
1 polymer ?
#
loop_
_entity_poly.entity_id
_entity_poly.type
_entity_poly.pdbx_seq_one_letter_code
_entity_poly.pdbx_strand_id
1 'polypeptide(L)' 'MKIKDRVIDFRGLKALWSAPILMTAIIIQHNFIENHSTTDEVPSERAGVNLELGENRWLDLIKLSSS' A
#
# COMPACT_ATOMS: atom_id res chain seq x y z
N MET A 1 -16.90 -30.91 16.09
CA MET A 1 -16.29 -29.83 15.28
C MET A 1 -15.62 -28.85 16.24
N LYS A 2 -14.28 -28.82 16.34
CA LYS A 2 -13.58 -27.79 17.11
C LYS A 2 -13.46 -26.55 16.23
N ILE A 3 -14.28 -25.54 16.52
CA ILE A 3 -14.09 -24.20 15.95
C ILE A 3 -12.77 -23.70 16.54
N LYS A 4 -11.71 -23.67 15.72
CA LYS A 4 -10.46 -23.00 16.11
C LYS A 4 -10.75 -21.51 16.05
N ASP A 5 -10.60 -20.82 17.18
CA ASP A 5 -10.54 -19.36 17.17
C ASP A 5 -9.42 -18.94 16.21
N ARG A 6 -9.83 -18.49 15.02
CA ARG A 6 -8.90 -17.82 14.12
C ARG A 6 -8.80 -16.40 14.61
N VAL A 7 -7.89 -16.17 15.54
CA VAL A 7 -7.40 -14.82 15.75
C VAL A 7 -6.70 -14.43 14.45
N ILE A 8 -7.28 -13.45 13.73
CA ILE A 8 -6.61 -12.80 12.62
C ILE A 8 -5.48 -11.99 13.25
N ASP A 9 -4.37 -12.66 13.53
CA ASP A 9 -3.12 -11.98 13.87
C ASP A 9 -2.71 -11.21 12.62
N PHE A 10 -2.90 -9.89 12.65
CA PHE A 10 -2.35 -8.98 11.65
C PHE A 10 -0.83 -9.04 11.80
N ARG A 11 -0.21 -10.08 11.23
CA ARG A 11 1.24 -10.32 11.26
C ARG A 11 1.94 -9.13 10.61
N GLY A 12 2.28 -8.14 11.42
CA GLY A 12 2.85 -6.85 11.00
C GLY A 12 2.49 -5.70 11.95
N LEU A 13 1.24 -5.65 12.44
CA LEU A 13 0.76 -4.61 13.36
C LEU A 13 0.96 -5.01 14.83
N LYS A 14 2.14 -5.53 15.17
CA LYS A 14 2.42 -6.08 16.51
C LYS A 14 2.73 -5.03 17.57
N ALA A 15 2.95 -3.78 17.17
CA ALA A 15 3.18 -2.67 18.07
C ALA A 15 2.38 -1.44 17.64
N LEU A 16 1.79 -0.74 18.62
CA LEU A 16 0.96 0.43 18.38
C LEU A 16 1.74 1.55 17.66
N TRP A 17 3.05 1.65 17.89
CA TRP A 17 3.90 2.66 17.25
C TRP A 17 4.23 2.36 15.79
N SER A 18 4.33 1.08 15.41
CA SER A 18 4.63 0.69 14.02
C SER A 18 3.37 0.60 13.17
N ALA A 19 2.21 0.41 13.80
CA ALA A 19 0.94 0.26 13.11
C ALA A 19 0.59 1.45 12.18
N PRO A 20 0.71 2.73 12.60
CA PRO A 20 0.46 3.86 11.71
C PRO A 20 1.39 3.90 10.49
N ILE A 21 2.68 3.59 10.69
CA ILE A 21 3.67 3.58 9.60
C ILE A 21 3.32 2.52 8.56
N LEU A 22 2.97 1.32 9.02
CA LEU A 22 2.58 0.22 8.14
C LEU A 22 1.25 0.50 7.43
N MET A 23 0.28 1.08 8.14
CA MET A 23 -1.00 1.46 7.53
C MET A 23 -0.80 2.52 6.43
N THR A 24 0.05 3.52 6.66
CA THR A 24 0.41 4.51 5.64
C THR A 24 1.10 3.85 4.44
N ALA A 25 2.03 2.93 4.68
CA ALA A 25 2.71 2.21 3.61
C ALA A 25 1.73 1.39 2.75
N ILE A 26 0.78 0.69 3.39
CA ILE A 26 -0.26 -0.08 2.69
C ILE A 26 -1.16 0.84 1.85
N ILE A 27 -1.55 2.00 2.38
CA ILE A 27 -2.35 2.99 1.63
C ILE A 27 -1.57 3.47 0.40
N ILE A 28 -0.28 3.79 0.55
CA ILE A 28 0.55 4.23 -0.57
C ILE A 28 0.69 3.11 -1.61
N GLN A 29 0.99 1.89 -1.16
CA GLN A 29 1.16 0.73 -2.02
C GLN A 29 -0.09 0.48 -2.86
N HIS A 30 -1.25 0.46 -2.22
CA HIS A 30 -2.52 0.26 -2.90
C HIS A 30 -2.84 1.35 -3.92
N ASN A 31 -2.61 2.63 -3.57
CA ASN A 31 -3.07 3.74 -4.41
C ASN A 31 -2.10 4.08 -5.55
N PHE A 32 -0.79 3.89 -5.37
CA PHE A 32 0.21 4.47 -6.25
C PHE A 32 1.23 3.48 -6.81
N ILE A 33 1.24 2.22 -6.36
CA ILE A 33 2.34 1.28 -6.65
C ILE A 33 1.83 0.01 -7.32
N GLU A 34 0.87 -0.67 -6.71
CA GLU A 34 0.39 -1.95 -7.21
C GLU A 34 -0.82 -1.79 -8.13
N ASN A 35 -0.82 -2.56 -9.21
CA ASN A 35 -2.00 -2.70 -10.05
C ASN A 35 -3.11 -3.39 -9.27
N HIS A 36 -4.31 -2.84 -9.36
CA HIS A 36 -5.48 -3.47 -8.77
C HIS A 36 -5.82 -4.74 -9.56
N SER A 37 -5.97 -5.86 -8.87
CA SER A 37 -6.12 -7.21 -9.47
C SER A 37 -7.29 -7.37 -10.46
N THR A 38 -8.30 -6.51 -10.36
CA THR A 38 -9.49 -6.54 -11.25
C THR A 38 -9.37 -5.62 -12.45
N THR A 39 -8.66 -4.49 -12.32
CA THR A 39 -8.63 -3.44 -13.35
C THR A 39 -7.28 -3.36 -14.05
N ASP A 40 -6.26 -4.04 -13.53
CA ASP A 40 -4.86 -3.99 -13.98
C ASP A 40 -4.29 -2.56 -14.10
N GLU A 41 -4.84 -1.66 -13.29
CA GLU A 41 -4.50 -0.25 -13.24
C GLU A 41 -4.17 0.12 -11.80
N VAL A 42 -3.27 1.09 -11.62
CA VAL A 42 -3.03 1.71 -10.33
C VAL A 42 -4.19 2.67 -10.02
N PRO A 43 -4.80 2.63 -8.82
CA PRO A 43 -5.97 3.47 -8.50
C PRO A 43 -5.77 4.96 -8.74
N SER A 44 -4.59 5.52 -8.47
CA SER A 44 -4.29 6.93 -8.75
C SER A 44 -4.39 7.25 -10.25
N GLU A 45 -3.84 6.39 -11.10
CA GLU A 45 -3.85 6.57 -12.56
C GLU A 45 -5.27 6.49 -13.10
N ARG A 46 -6.07 5.53 -12.61
CA ARG A 46 -7.49 5.40 -12.95
C ARG A 46 -8.31 6.61 -12.53
N ALA A 47 -7.94 7.26 -11.43
CA ALA A 47 -8.54 8.52 -10.99
C ALA A 47 -8.08 9.74 -11.81
N GLY A 48 -7.24 9.55 -12.84
CA GLY A 48 -6.69 10.63 -13.66
C GLY A 48 -5.47 11.33 -13.06
N VAL A 49 -4.91 10.79 -11.98
CA VAL A 49 -3.70 11.32 -11.34
C VAL A 49 -2.48 10.56 -11.86
N ASN A 50 -1.81 11.16 -12.85
CA ASN A 50 -0.56 10.62 -13.39
C ASN A 50 0.64 11.34 -12.77
N LEU A 51 1.45 10.61 -12.01
CA LEU A 51 2.67 11.10 -11.37
C LEU A 51 3.94 10.77 -12.16
N GLU A 52 3.80 10.17 -13.35
CA GLU A 52 4.93 9.77 -14.22
C GLU A 52 5.97 8.89 -13.51
N LEU A 53 5.50 7.98 -12.65
CA LEU A 53 6.37 7.08 -11.89
C LEU A 53 6.99 6.02 -12.81
N GLY A 54 8.28 5.77 -12.66
CA GLY A 54 9.00 4.74 -13.42
C GLY A 54 8.83 3.34 -12.84
N GLU A 55 9.75 2.43 -13.19
CA GLU A 55 9.74 1.05 -12.69
C GLU A 55 9.85 0.98 -11.16
N ASN A 56 10.65 1.85 -10.54
CA ASN A 56 10.79 1.93 -9.09
C ASN A 56 9.89 3.04 -8.51
N ARG A 57 8.59 2.77 -8.53
CA ARG A 57 7.55 3.70 -8.06
C ARG A 57 7.79 4.18 -6.62
N TRP A 58 8.29 3.33 -5.73
CA TRP A 58 8.67 3.73 -4.37
C TRP A 58 9.76 4.80 -4.34
N LEU A 59 10.86 4.58 -5.07
CA LEU A 59 11.97 5.53 -5.11
C LEU A 59 11.54 6.88 -5.70
N ASP A 60 10.71 6.84 -6.75
CA ASP A 60 10.26 8.06 -7.41
C ASP A 60 9.29 8.85 -6.53
N LEU A 61 8.38 8.19 -5.81
CA LEU A 61 7.53 8.84 -4.79
C LEU A 61 8.37 9.50 -3.69
N ILE A 62 9.44 8.83 -3.21
CA ILE A 62 10.34 9.40 -2.21
C ILE A 62 11.02 10.67 -2.75
N LYS A 63 11.54 10.63 -3.98
CA LYS A 63 12.17 11.80 -4.62
C LYS A 63 11.19 12.96 -4.78
N LEU A 64 9.97 12.69 -5.24
CA LEU A 64 8.90 13.70 -5.38
C LEU A 64 8.55 14.34 -4.04
N SER A 65 8.47 13.56 -2.97
CA SER A 65 8.15 14.08 -1.63
C SER A 65 9.29 14.85 -0.95
N SER A 66 10.52 14.68 -1.42
CA SER A 66 11.73 15.31 -0.86
C SER A 66 12.10 16.62 -1.57
N SER A 67 11.34 17.00 -2.59
CA SER A 67 11.58 18.20 -3.41
C SER A 67 10.79 19.41 -2.93
#